data_AF-A0A914QTZ4-F1
#
_entry.id   AF-A0A914QTZ4-F1
#
_cell.length_a   1.000
_cell.length_b   1.000
_cell.length_c   1.000
_cell.angle_alpha   90.00
_cell.angle_beta   90.00
_cell.angle_gamma   90.00
#
_symmetry.space_group_name_H-M   'P 1'
#
loop_
_entity.id
_entity.type
_entity.pdbx_description
1 polymer ?
#
loop_
_entity_poly.entity_id
_entity_poly.type
_entity_poly.pdbx_seq_one_letter_code
_entity_poly.pdbx_strand_id
1 'polypeptide(L)'
;MKAAVLCLFVLVVGVVFVDMIDIYDQAFLKCCKEKGIRSSCQPYCSYEKKADVVLKAFKAGKCDFDTEGPSYYQCLENEKDNRRCCESKGVGADAALKYCLDKCDGTKPIKPDHKYFNCKPYAQKIRDCGEFSHYLR
;
A
#
# COMPACT_ATOMS: atom_id res chain seq x y z
N MET A 1 4.80 -42.23 -0.47
CA MET A 1 4.87 -41.45 0.80
C MET A 1 5.44 -40.03 0.61
N LYS A 2 6.48 -39.80 -0.21
CA LYS A 2 7.06 -38.45 -0.40
C LYS A 2 6.14 -37.39 -1.07
N ALA A 3 5.30 -37.79 -2.02
CA ALA A 3 4.40 -36.86 -2.73
C ALA A 3 3.25 -36.30 -1.87
N ALA A 4 2.69 -37.12 -0.98
CA ALA A 4 1.59 -36.69 -0.11
C ALA A 4 2.03 -35.65 0.92
N VAL A 5 3.25 -35.78 1.45
CA VAL A 5 3.85 -34.82 2.40
C VAL A 5 4.15 -33.49 1.70
N LEU A 6 4.60 -33.53 0.44
CA LEU A 6 4.88 -32.33 -0.35
C LEU A 6 3.58 -31.56 -0.68
N CYS A 7 2.50 -32.25 -1.05
CA CYS A 7 1.19 -31.61 -1.23
C CYS A 7 0.62 -31.02 0.07
N LEU A 8 0.75 -31.73 1.20
CA LEU A 8 0.31 -31.20 2.49
C LEU A 8 1.10 -29.95 2.88
N PHE A 9 2.42 -29.95 2.69
CA PHE A 9 3.27 -28.78 2.93
C PHE A 9 2.89 -27.60 2.05
N VAL A 10 2.67 -27.82 0.74
CA VAL A 10 2.27 -26.75 -0.19
C VAL A 10 0.88 -26.20 0.14
N LEU A 11 -0.07 -27.05 0.55
CA LEU A 11 -1.41 -26.61 0.97
C LEU A 11 -1.36 -25.83 2.29
N VAL A 12 -0.63 -26.31 3.29
CA VAL A 12 -0.51 -25.62 4.58
C VAL A 12 0.23 -24.29 4.43
N VAL A 13 1.33 -24.26 3.68
CA VAL A 13 2.04 -23.00 3.38
C VAL A 13 1.15 -22.07 2.57
N GLY A 14 0.48 -22.58 1.53
CA GLY A 14 -0.44 -21.78 0.70
C GLY A 14 -1.59 -21.17 1.50
N VAL A 15 -2.21 -21.92 2.41
CA VAL A 15 -3.31 -21.43 3.27
C VAL A 15 -2.80 -20.39 4.27
N VAL A 16 -1.68 -20.64 4.96
CA VAL A 16 -1.09 -19.68 5.91
C VAL A 16 -0.70 -18.35 5.24
N PHE A 17 -0.20 -18.40 3.99
CA PHE A 17 0.11 -17.19 3.23
C PHE A 17 -1.15 -16.40 2.84
N VAL A 18 -2.24 -17.08 2.46
CA VAL A 18 -3.52 -16.44 2.13
C VAL A 18 -4.17 -15.83 3.36
N ASP A 19 -4.17 -16.54 4.50
CA ASP A 19 -4.72 -16.04 5.76
C ASP A 19 -3.99 -14.78 6.25
N MET A 20 -2.66 -14.72 6.05
CA MET A 20 -1.87 -13.56 6.45
C MET A 20 -2.15 -12.33 5.58
N ILE A 21 -2.25 -12.48 4.25
CA ILE A 21 -2.66 -11.39 3.33
C ILE A 21 -3.99 -10.80 3.78
N ASP A 22 -4.97 -11.65 4.10
CA ASP A 22 -6.31 -11.23 4.50
C ASP A 22 -6.29 -10.40 5.79
N ILE A 23 -5.48 -10.77 6.79
CA ILE A 23 -5.34 -10.00 8.04
C ILE A 23 -4.84 -8.57 7.77
N TYR A 24 -3.82 -8.39 6.92
CA TYR A 24 -3.26 -7.07 6.62
C TYR A 24 -4.17 -6.23 5.73
N ASP A 25 -4.83 -6.86 4.74
CA ASP A 25 -5.84 -6.18 3.93
C ASP A 25 -7.03 -5.73 4.78
N GLN A 26 -7.47 -6.54 5.75
CA GLN A 26 -8.48 -6.16 6.72
C GLN A 26 -8.03 -4.99 7.60
N ALA A 27 -6.79 -4.97 8.06
CA ALA A 27 -6.23 -3.86 8.84
C ALA A 27 -6.18 -2.56 8.02
N PHE A 28 -5.70 -2.64 6.78
CA PHE A 28 -5.65 -1.50 5.85
C PHE A 28 -7.07 -0.96 5.56
N LEU A 29 -8.00 -1.85 5.21
CA LEU A 29 -9.40 -1.50 4.97
C LEU A 29 -10.06 -0.91 6.21
N LYS A 30 -9.79 -1.45 7.40
CA LYS A 30 -10.29 -0.93 8.67
C LYS A 30 -9.81 0.50 8.90
N CYS A 31 -8.51 0.76 8.75
CA CYS A 31 -7.96 2.12 8.86
C CYS A 31 -8.63 3.08 7.88
N CYS A 32 -8.82 2.66 6.62
CA CYS A 32 -9.52 3.48 5.64
C CYS A 32 -10.96 3.85 6.06
N LYS A 33 -11.70 2.89 6.62
CA LYS A 33 -13.06 3.12 7.15
C LYS A 33 -13.04 4.10 8.32
N GLU A 34 -12.12 3.92 9.26
CA GLU A 34 -11.99 4.77 10.45
C GLU A 34 -11.62 6.21 10.10
N LYS A 35 -10.79 6.42 9.06
CA LYS A 35 -10.44 7.75 8.54
C LYS A 35 -11.49 8.34 7.58
N GLY A 36 -12.65 7.70 7.43
CA GLY A 36 -13.77 8.24 6.65
C GLY A 36 -13.56 8.20 5.13
N ILE A 37 -12.68 7.35 4.61
CA ILE A 37 -12.57 7.11 3.16
C ILE A 37 -13.90 6.50 2.69
N ARG A 38 -14.48 7.08 1.63
CA ARG A 38 -15.81 6.73 1.16
C ARG A 38 -15.86 5.31 0.63
N SER A 39 -17.05 4.71 0.68
CA SER A 39 -17.29 3.33 0.26
C SER A 39 -16.85 3.03 -1.18
N SER A 40 -16.90 4.01 -2.09
CA SER A 40 -16.43 3.82 -3.48
C SER A 40 -14.90 3.75 -3.62
N CYS A 41 -14.14 4.29 -2.65
CA CYS A 41 -12.68 4.24 -2.63
C CYS A 41 -12.12 3.09 -1.76
N GLN A 42 -12.88 2.61 -0.77
CA GLN A 42 -12.49 1.49 0.10
C GLN A 42 -11.99 0.22 -0.63
N PRO A 43 -12.52 -0.20 -1.80
CA PRO A 43 -11.99 -1.35 -2.53
C PRO A 43 -10.53 -1.22 -3.00
N TYR A 44 -9.94 -0.03 -2.90
CA TYR A 44 -8.54 0.24 -3.22
C TYR A 44 -7.61 0.22 -1.98
N CYS A 45 -8.18 0.10 -0.78
CA CYS A 45 -7.47 -0.14 0.49
C CYS A 45 -7.18 -1.63 0.67
N SER A 46 -6.42 -2.18 -0.28
CA SER A 46 -6.04 -3.58 -0.35
C SER A 46 -4.66 -3.66 -0.99
N TYR A 47 -3.77 -4.47 -0.43
CA TYR A 47 -2.43 -4.73 -0.95
C TYR A 47 -2.48 -5.59 -2.22
N GLU A 48 -3.56 -6.35 -2.45
CA GLU A 48 -3.77 -7.10 -3.70
C GLU A 48 -3.94 -6.21 -4.94
N LYS A 49 -4.38 -4.96 -4.77
CA LYS A 49 -4.52 -4.03 -5.90
C LYS A 49 -3.14 -3.53 -6.34
N LYS A 50 -2.89 -3.62 -7.66
CA LYS A 50 -1.70 -3.02 -8.29
C LYS A 50 -1.72 -1.50 -8.17
N ALA A 51 -0.52 -0.90 -8.06
CA ALA A 51 -0.38 0.55 -7.93
C ALA A 51 -1.04 1.34 -9.08
N ASP A 52 -0.99 0.83 -10.30
CA ASP A 52 -1.56 1.49 -11.47
C ASP A 52 -3.09 1.52 -11.44
N VAL A 53 -3.72 0.47 -10.89
CA VAL A 53 -5.18 0.39 -10.70
C VAL A 53 -5.64 1.43 -9.69
N VAL A 54 -4.94 1.55 -8.57
CA VAL A 54 -5.24 2.55 -7.54
C VAL A 54 -5.00 3.97 -8.08
N LEU A 55 -3.89 4.20 -8.78
CA LEU A 55 -3.60 5.50 -9.39
C LEU A 55 -4.68 5.91 -10.40
N LYS A 56 -5.18 4.98 -11.21
CA LYS A 56 -6.30 5.23 -12.13
C LYS A 56 -7.59 5.57 -11.38
N ALA A 57 -7.84 4.98 -10.21
CA ALA A 57 -9.00 5.29 -9.39
C ALA A 57 -8.98 6.74 -8.88
N PHE A 58 -7.84 7.20 -8.37
CA PHE A 58 -7.65 8.60 -7.99
C PHE A 58 -7.79 9.54 -9.20
N LYS A 59 -7.15 9.23 -10.33
CA LYS A 59 -7.23 10.06 -11.54
C LYS A 59 -8.63 10.14 -12.14
N ALA A 60 -9.42 9.07 -12.03
CA ALA A 60 -10.79 9.00 -12.52
C ALA A 60 -11.82 9.56 -11.52
N GLY A 61 -11.38 10.12 -10.39
CA GLY A 61 -12.28 10.64 -9.36
C GLY A 61 -13.08 9.58 -8.61
N LYS A 62 -12.71 8.28 -8.73
CA LYS A 62 -13.29 7.20 -7.91
C LYS A 62 -12.81 7.27 -6.47
N CYS A 63 -11.60 7.76 -6.27
CA CYS A 63 -11.09 8.25 -5.00
C CYS A 63 -10.77 9.74 -5.14
N ASP A 64 -11.11 10.55 -4.14
CA ASP A 64 -10.79 11.96 -4.08
C ASP A 64 -9.33 12.12 -3.61
N PHE A 65 -8.49 12.67 -4.47
CA PHE A 65 -7.07 12.78 -4.16
C PHE A 65 -6.80 13.76 -3.01
N ASP A 66 -7.59 14.83 -2.91
CA ASP A 66 -7.31 15.91 -1.97
C ASP A 66 -7.78 15.56 -0.55
N THR A 67 -8.92 14.89 -0.44
CA THR A 67 -9.52 14.55 0.85
C THR A 67 -9.20 13.13 1.31
N GLU A 68 -9.13 12.16 0.39
CA GLU A 68 -8.92 10.74 0.74
C GLU A 68 -7.47 10.31 0.55
N GLY A 69 -6.73 10.94 -0.36
CA GLY A 69 -5.32 10.66 -0.62
C GLY A 69 -4.45 10.67 0.64
N PRO A 70 -4.49 11.71 1.48
CA PRO A 70 -3.69 11.76 2.72
C PRO A 70 -3.95 10.58 3.65
N SER A 71 -5.22 10.33 3.97
CA SER A 71 -5.65 9.22 4.81
C SER A 71 -5.29 7.87 4.21
N TYR A 72 -5.40 7.74 2.88
CA TYR A 72 -5.05 6.53 2.15
C TYR A 72 -3.58 6.14 2.36
N TYR A 73 -2.65 7.09 2.15
CA TYR A 73 -1.22 6.80 2.33
C TYR A 73 -0.87 6.57 3.80
N GLN A 74 -1.50 7.28 4.76
CA GLN A 74 -1.31 6.96 6.17
C GLN A 74 -1.68 5.50 6.50
N CYS A 75 -2.83 5.05 6.01
CA CYS A 75 -3.29 3.68 6.24
C CYS A 75 -2.46 2.65 5.48
N LEU A 76 -2.01 2.95 4.26
CA LEU A 76 -1.13 2.07 3.48
C LEU A 76 0.16 1.75 4.23
N GLU A 77 0.71 2.75 4.91
CA GLU A 77 1.94 2.66 5.69
C GLU A 77 1.70 2.17 7.14
N ASN A 78 0.47 1.76 7.46
CA ASN A 78 -0.01 1.42 8.81
C ASN A 78 0.43 2.43 9.89
N GLU A 79 0.30 3.71 9.58
CA GLU A 79 0.62 4.82 10.48
C GLU A 79 2.08 4.83 11.00
N LYS A 80 3.00 4.14 10.29
CA LYS A 80 4.44 4.04 10.61
C LYS A 80 5.29 4.82 9.61
N ASP A 81 6.52 5.16 10.02
CA ASP A 81 7.51 5.75 9.14
C ASP A 81 8.29 4.66 8.38
N ASN A 82 7.90 4.42 7.13
CA ASN A 82 8.53 3.42 6.26
C ASN A 82 9.50 4.06 5.24
N ARG A 83 9.90 5.34 5.45
CA ARG A 83 10.80 6.04 4.53
C ARG A 83 12.11 5.29 4.29
N ARG A 84 12.68 4.65 5.31
CA ARG A 84 13.89 3.81 5.14
C ARG A 84 13.68 2.67 4.14
N CYS A 85 12.54 1.99 4.19
CA CYS A 85 12.21 0.96 3.21
C CYS A 85 12.10 1.57 1.81
N CYS A 86 11.37 2.68 1.68
CA CYS A 86 11.19 3.37 0.41
C CYS A 86 12.52 3.86 -0.20
N GLU A 87 13.40 4.45 0.61
CA GLU A 87 14.75 4.84 0.22
C GLU A 87 15.56 3.64 -0.28
N SER A 88 15.49 2.49 0.42
CA SER A 88 16.17 1.26 -0.01
C SER A 88 15.67 0.71 -1.36
N LYS A 89 14.42 1.01 -1.73
CA LYS A 89 13.84 0.69 -3.04
C LYS A 89 14.08 1.79 -4.10
N GLY A 90 14.76 2.87 -3.73
CA GLY A 90 15.09 4.00 -4.60
C GLY A 90 13.94 4.98 -4.82
N VAL A 91 12.97 5.05 -3.90
CA VAL A 91 11.99 6.14 -3.89
C VAL A 91 12.72 7.43 -3.51
N GLY A 92 12.53 8.50 -4.30
CA GLY A 92 13.20 9.77 -4.06
C GLY A 92 14.70 9.79 -4.38
N ALA A 93 15.21 8.77 -5.09
CA ALA A 93 16.59 8.75 -5.58
C ALA A 93 16.87 9.87 -6.61
N ASP A 94 15.85 10.23 -7.40
CA ASP A 94 15.83 11.46 -8.18
C ASP A 94 15.53 12.65 -7.25
N ALA A 95 16.47 13.61 -7.21
CA ALA A 95 16.33 14.84 -6.43
C ALA A 95 15.04 15.61 -6.76
N ALA A 96 14.62 15.61 -8.03
CA ALA A 96 13.39 16.26 -8.47
C ALA A 96 12.12 15.57 -7.94
N LEU A 97 12.23 14.33 -7.47
CA LEU A 97 11.12 13.52 -6.94
C LEU A 97 11.33 13.10 -5.48
N LYS A 98 12.25 13.73 -4.75
CA LYS A 98 12.53 13.41 -3.34
C LYS A 98 11.30 13.53 -2.44
N TYR A 99 10.40 14.47 -2.75
CA TYR A 99 9.13 14.64 -2.03
C TYR A 99 8.21 13.41 -2.08
N CYS A 100 8.42 12.47 -3.01
CA CYS A 100 7.63 11.23 -3.05
C CYS A 100 7.82 10.34 -1.81
N LEU A 101 8.89 10.56 -1.03
CA LEU A 101 9.11 9.90 0.26
C LEU A 101 8.05 10.27 1.31
N ASP A 102 7.35 11.41 1.16
CA ASP A 102 6.28 11.79 2.08
C ASP A 102 5.12 10.78 2.07
N LYS A 103 4.93 10.07 0.95
CA LYS A 103 3.92 8.99 0.84
C LYS A 103 4.29 7.72 1.61
N CYS A 104 5.53 7.61 2.09
CA CYS A 104 6.02 6.50 2.89
C CYS A 104 6.03 6.81 4.40
N ASP A 105 5.65 8.03 4.79
CA ASP A 105 5.55 8.44 6.18
C ASP A 105 4.09 8.39 6.61
N GLY A 106 3.66 7.26 7.17
CA GLY A 106 2.31 7.07 7.68
C GLY A 106 2.02 7.84 8.97
N THR A 107 3.05 8.34 9.65
CA THR A 107 2.90 8.99 10.98
C THR A 107 2.15 10.32 10.91
N LYS A 108 2.01 10.89 9.70
CA LYS A 108 1.33 12.16 9.46
C LYS A 108 0.63 12.18 8.09
N PRO A 109 -0.49 12.90 7.95
CA PRO A 109 -1.14 13.03 6.66
C PRO A 109 -0.27 13.86 5.72
N ILE A 110 -0.11 13.40 4.48
CA ILE A 110 0.52 14.23 3.45
C ILE A 110 -0.36 15.45 3.18
N LYS A 111 0.27 16.61 2.97
CA LYS A 111 -0.46 17.78 2.45
C LYS A 111 -0.88 17.47 1.02
N PRO A 112 -2.18 17.55 0.67
CA PRO A 112 -2.62 17.32 -0.69
C PRO A 112 -1.91 18.23 -1.68
N ASP A 113 -1.36 17.63 -2.74
CA ASP A 113 -0.68 18.36 -3.81
C ASP A 113 -0.66 17.50 -5.08
N HIS A 114 -1.19 18.02 -6.18
CA HIS A 114 -1.25 17.29 -7.45
C HIS A 114 0.14 16.89 -7.99
N LYS A 115 1.23 17.51 -7.54
CA LYS A 115 2.60 17.07 -7.89
C LYS A 115 2.86 15.60 -7.55
N TYR A 116 2.16 15.06 -6.55
CA TYR A 116 2.28 13.67 -6.14
C TYR A 116 1.82 12.66 -7.19
N PHE A 117 1.14 13.08 -8.26
CA PHE A 117 0.90 12.25 -9.43
C PHE A 117 2.19 11.93 -10.22
N ASN A 118 3.22 12.78 -10.10
CA ASN A 118 4.54 12.54 -10.70
C ASN A 118 5.31 11.42 -9.99
N CYS A 119 4.87 11.01 -8.78
CA CYS A 119 5.41 9.85 -8.08
C CYS A 119 4.99 8.50 -8.70
N LYS A 120 4.29 8.49 -9.83
CA LYS A 120 3.91 7.27 -10.57
C LYS A 120 5.07 6.26 -10.73
N PRO A 121 6.31 6.65 -11.08
CA PRO A 121 7.43 5.71 -11.21
C PRO A 121 7.76 4.97 -9.90
N TYR A 122 7.38 5.54 -8.76
CA TYR A 122 7.61 4.98 -7.43
C TYR A 122 6.37 4.33 -6.81
N ALA A 123 5.20 4.41 -7.45
CA ALA A 123 3.93 4.01 -6.85
C ALA A 123 3.92 2.56 -6.38
N GLN A 124 4.52 1.63 -7.14
CA GLN A 124 4.63 0.24 -6.69
C GLN A 124 5.66 0.08 -5.56
N LYS A 125 6.81 0.75 -5.65
CA LYS A 125 7.86 0.69 -4.62
C LYS A 125 7.37 1.19 -3.25
N ILE A 126 6.55 2.24 -3.24
CA ILE A 126 5.89 2.77 -2.04
C ILE A 126 4.96 1.70 -1.46
N ARG A 127 4.08 1.11 -2.28
CA ARG A 127 3.18 0.04 -1.83
C ARG A 127 3.92 -1.18 -1.29
N ASP A 128 5.04 -1.55 -1.91
CA ASP A 128 5.92 -2.63 -1.45
C ASP A 128 6.68 -2.30 -0.14
N CYS A 129 6.43 -1.16 0.48
CA CYS A 129 6.94 -0.80 1.80
C CYS A 129 5.84 -0.60 2.84
N GLY A 130 4.57 -0.64 2.42
CA GLY A 130 3.46 -0.74 3.36
C GLY A 130 3.55 -2.03 4.19
N GLU A 131 2.83 -2.08 5.30
CA GLU A 131 3.04 -3.05 6.37
C GLU A 131 3.10 -4.52 5.93
N PHE A 132 2.25 -4.93 4.98
CA PHE A 132 2.23 -6.31 4.48
C PHE A 132 3.53 -6.75 3.80
N SER A 133 4.27 -5.80 3.22
CA SER A 133 5.40 -6.08 2.33
C SER A 133 6.64 -6.67 3.02
N HIS A 134 6.68 -6.63 4.36
CA HIS A 134 7.75 -7.24 5.14
C HIS A 134 7.73 -8.78 5.12
N TYR A 135 6.61 -9.41 4.75
CA TYR A 135 6.43 -10.86 4.83
C TYR A 135 6.45 -11.59 3.48
N LEU A 136 6.47 -10.83 2.37
CA LEU A 136 6.58 -11.38 1.02
C LEU A 136 8.04 -11.58 0.54
N ARG A 137 9.03 -11.46 1.44
CA ARG A 137 10.45 -11.70 1.13
C ARG A 137 10.97 -12.98 1.77
#